data_AF-A0A0F0E827-F1
#
_entry.id   AF-A0A0F0E827-F1
#
_cell.length_a   1.000
_cell.length_b   1.000
_cell.length_c   1.000
_cell.angle_alpha   90.00
_cell.angle_beta   90.00
_cell.angle_gamma   90.00
#
_symmetry.space_group_name_H-M   'P 1'
#
loop_
_entity.id
_entity.type
_entity.pdbx_description
1 polymer ?
#
loop_
_entity_poly.entity_id
_entity_poly.type
_entity_poly.pdbx_seq_one_letter_code
_entity_poly.pdbx_strand_id
1 'polypeptide(L)'
;MLLLTVEEVLATRSAPNATTFVSSRERMVAFATLLPLNDALQQIKAYSDVYKQKYTMTALDFRLISVANIGDDGDENLLRDLGVETINRSFAARLADA
;
A
#
# COMPACT_ATOMS: atom_id res chain seq x y z
N MET A 1 -2.05 12.54 -13.01
CA MET A 1 -2.05 11.66 -11.82
C MET A 1 -1.92 10.20 -12.25
N LEU A 2 -1.16 9.39 -11.51
CA LEU A 2 -1.08 7.95 -11.73
C LEU A 2 -2.09 7.22 -10.83
N LEU A 3 -2.77 6.22 -11.39
CA LEU A 3 -3.57 5.24 -10.67
C LEU A 3 -2.83 3.90 -10.69
N LEU A 4 -2.46 3.41 -9.52
CA LEU A 4 -1.78 2.15 -9.30
C LEU A 4 -2.80 1.16 -8.78
N THR A 5 -2.96 0.03 -9.47
CA THR A 5 -3.69 -1.11 -8.93
C THR A 5 -2.67 -2.11 -8.40
N VAL A 6 -2.79 -2.48 -7.14
CA VAL A 6 -1.90 -3.44 -6.48
C VAL A 6 -2.69 -4.57 -5.86
N GLU A 7 -2.06 -5.73 -5.81
CA GLU A 7 -2.48 -6.84 -4.97
C GLU A 7 -1.76 -6.71 -3.63
N GLU A 8 -2.54 -6.64 -2.55
CA GLU A 8 -2.07 -6.61 -1.17
C GLU A 8 -2.26 -7.99 -0.54
N VAL A 9 -1.18 -8.53 0.01
CA VAL A 9 -1.16 -9.79 0.75
C VAL A 9 -0.87 -9.49 2.22
N LEU A 10 -1.81 -9.84 3.09
CA LEU A 10 -1.66 -9.74 4.54
C LEU A 10 -1.70 -11.13 5.16
N ALA A 11 -0.58 -11.58 5.70
CA ALA A 11 -0.45 -12.90 6.31
C ALA A 11 -0.02 -12.82 7.78
N THR A 12 -0.61 -13.67 8.62
CA THR A 12 -0.27 -13.76 10.05
C THR A 12 0.66 -14.94 10.26
N ARG A 13 1.84 -14.68 10.82
CA ARG A 13 2.86 -15.68 11.15
C ARG A 13 2.42 -16.50 12.37
N SER A 14 2.89 -17.74 12.45
CA SER A 14 2.66 -18.60 13.61
C SER A 14 3.44 -18.16 14.86
N ALA A 15 4.59 -17.50 14.68
CA ALA A 15 5.41 -16.90 15.71
C ALA A 15 6.20 -15.71 15.12
N PRO A 16 6.80 -14.84 15.97
CA PRO A 16 7.65 -13.75 15.47
C PRO A 16 8.78 -14.33 14.61
N ASN A 17 8.99 -13.75 13.42
CA ASN A 17 9.99 -14.19 12.43
C ASN A 17 9.78 -15.60 11.83
N ALA A 18 8.66 -16.29 12.11
CA ALA A 18 8.38 -17.59 11.50
C ALA A 18 8.08 -17.45 9.99
N THR A 19 8.46 -18.46 9.21
CA THR A 19 8.14 -18.56 7.78
C THR A 19 6.83 -19.29 7.50
N THR A 20 6.15 -19.77 8.55
CA THR A 20 4.84 -20.42 8.47
C THR A 20 3.73 -19.45 8.88
N PHE A 21 2.58 -19.54 8.20
CA PHE A 21 1.45 -18.64 8.36
C PHE A 21 0.21 -19.39 8.84
N VAL A 22 -0.51 -18.80 9.79
CA VAL A 22 -1.79 -19.34 10.31
C VAL A 22 -3.00 -18.81 9.54
N SER A 23 -2.84 -17.68 8.85
CA SER A 23 -3.85 -17.11 7.97
C SER A 23 -3.19 -16.22 6.93
N SER A 24 -3.79 -16.13 5.75
CA SER A 24 -3.45 -15.17 4.70
C SER A 24 -4.72 -14.60 4.09
N ARG A 25 -4.71 -13.30 3.80
CA ARG A 25 -5.77 -12.62 3.08
C ARG A 25 -5.15 -11.82 1.94
N GLU A 26 -5.77 -11.94 0.77
CA GLU A 26 -5.38 -11.20 -0.43
C GLU A 26 -6.51 -10.25 -0.82
N ARG A 27 -6.18 -9.04 -1.25
CA ARG A 27 -7.15 -8.07 -1.78
C ARG A 27 -6.51 -7.17 -2.84
N MET A 28 -7.33 -6.73 -3.77
CA MET A 28 -6.95 -5.68 -4.72
C MET A 28 -7.17 -4.31 -4.06
N VAL A 29 -6.18 -3.42 -4.18
CA VAL A 29 -6.21 -2.05 -3.66
C VAL A 29 -5.82 -1.09 -4.77
N ALA A 30 -6.50 0.05 -4.83
CA ALA A 30 -6.20 1.12 -5.77
C ALA A 30 -5.57 2.31 -5.03
N PHE A 31 -4.48 2.82 -5.59
CA PHE A 31 -3.78 4.00 -5.09
C PHE A 31 -3.69 5.07 -6.17
N ALA A 32 -3.91 6.33 -5.81
CA ALA A 32 -3.71 7.48 -6.69
C ALA A 32 -2.50 8.31 -6.23
N THR A 33 -1.75 8.88 -7.17
CA THR A 33 -0.58 9.70 -6.82
C THR A 33 -0.18 10.73 -7.87
N LEU A 34 0.25 11.89 -7.39
CA LEU A 34 0.94 12.92 -8.20
C LEU A 34 2.45 12.72 -8.23
N LEU A 35 2.98 11.75 -7.47
CA LEU A 35 4.40 11.45 -7.46
C LEU A 35 4.82 10.73 -8.75
N PRO A 36 6.11 10.83 -9.14
CA PRO A 36 6.70 9.91 -10.09
C PRO A 36 6.50 8.45 -9.64
N LEU A 37 6.32 7.53 -10.59
CA LEU A 37 6.06 6.11 -10.29
C LEU A 37 7.08 5.51 -9.31
N ASN A 38 8.37 5.76 -9.51
CA ASN A 38 9.43 5.24 -8.63
C ASN A 38 9.26 5.72 -7.19
N ASP A 39 8.93 6.98 -6.98
CA ASP A 39 8.74 7.57 -5.65
C ASP A 39 7.48 6.99 -5.00
N ALA A 40 6.40 6.80 -5.76
CA ALA A 40 5.18 6.15 -5.27
C ALA A 40 5.42 4.69 -4.85
N LEU A 41 6.18 3.93 -5.64
CA LEU A 41 6.55 2.55 -5.29
C LEU A 41 7.46 2.49 -4.06
N GLN A 42 8.37 3.46 -3.91
CA GLN A 42 9.18 3.59 -2.70
C GLN A 42 8.31 3.85 -1.46
N GLN A 43 7.26 4.69 -1.57
CA GLN A 43 6.32 4.92 -0.48
C GLN A 43 5.52 3.67 -0.10
N ILE A 44 5.05 2.89 -1.08
CA ILE A 44 4.37 1.60 -0.82
C ILE A 44 5.32 0.62 -0.12
N LYS A 45 6.57 0.53 -0.60
CA LYS A 45 7.58 -0.31 0.05
C LYS A 45 7.85 0.13 1.49
N ALA A 46 8.04 1.43 1.71
CA ALA A 46 8.28 1.97 3.05
C ALA A 46 7.09 1.70 3.99
N TYR A 47 5.85 1.77 3.48
CA TYR A 47 4.66 1.40 4.25
C TYR A 47 4.68 -0.06 4.68
N SER A 48 5.00 -1.00 3.77
CA SER A 48 5.19 -2.43 4.11
C SER A 48 6.27 -2.62 5.18
N ASP A 49 7.40 -1.92 5.06
CA ASP A 49 8.52 -2.03 5.99
C ASP A 49 8.13 -1.50 7.40
N VAL A 50 7.46 -0.34 7.48
CA VAL A 50 6.94 0.21 8.75
C VAL A 50 5.90 -0.73 9.36
N TYR A 51 5.00 -1.29 8.55
CA TYR A 51 4.01 -2.24 9.03
C TYR A 51 4.65 -3.49 9.65
N LYS A 52 5.67 -4.05 8.98
CA LYS A 52 6.43 -5.21 9.48
C LYS A 52 7.16 -4.91 10.78
N GLN A 53 7.70 -3.69 10.94
CA GLN A 53 8.36 -3.27 12.18
C GLN A 53 7.35 -3.12 13.34
N LYS A 54 6.18 -2.54 13.06
CA LYS A 54 5.14 -2.30 14.07
C LYS A 54 4.39 -3.58 14.47
N TYR A 55 4.17 -4.49 13.53
CA TYR A 55 3.39 -5.71 13.72
C TYR A 55 4.24 -6.94 13.38
N THR A 56 5.09 -7.35 14.33
CA THR A 56 6.08 -8.45 14.15
C THR A 56 5.47 -9.81 13.77
N MET A 57 4.20 -10.03 14.10
CA MET A 57 3.43 -11.23 13.75
C MET A 57 2.82 -11.19 12.36
N THR A 58 2.93 -10.07 11.63
CA THR A 58 2.25 -9.88 10.35
C THR A 58 3.26 -9.66 9.23
N ALA A 59 3.02 -10.30 8.08
CA ALA A 59 3.70 -10.01 6.83
C ALA A 59 2.72 -9.26 5.92
N LEU A 60 3.14 -8.09 5.45
CA LEU A 60 2.43 -7.29 4.47
C LEU A 60 3.29 -7.17 3.22
N ASP A 61 2.80 -7.66 2.09
CA ASP A 61 3.50 -7.57 0.81
C ASP A 61 2.56 -7.00 -0.26
N PHE A 62 3.16 -6.31 -1.24
CA PHE A 62 2.44 -5.67 -2.33
C PHE A 62 3.01 -6.13 -3.66
N ARG A 63 2.12 -6.40 -4.61
CA ARG A 63 2.47 -6.67 -6.01
C ARG A 63 1.78 -5.65 -6.90
N LEU A 64 2.57 -4.93 -7.70
CA LEU A 64 2.03 -4.01 -8.70
C LEU A 64 1.36 -4.80 -9.83
N ILE A 65 0.09 -4.51 -10.10
CA ILE A 65 -0.70 -5.19 -11.13
C ILE A 65 -0.82 -4.29 -12.37
N SER A 66 -1.18 -3.02 -12.19
CA SER A 66 -1.31 -2.08 -13.30
C SER A 66 -1.00 -0.65 -12.88
N VAL A 67 -0.61 0.15 -13.88
CA VAL A 67 -0.43 1.59 -13.76
C VAL A 67 -1.17 2.26 -14.90
N ALA A 68 -2.04 3.21 -14.59
CA ALA A 68 -2.75 4.03 -15.55
C ALA A 68 -2.50 5.52 -15.27
N ASN A 69 -2.45 6.33 -16.32
CA ASN A 69 -2.51 7.79 -16.17
C ASN A 69 -3.98 8.21 -16.29
N ILE A 70 -4.52 8.83 -15.25
CA ILE A 70 -5.95 9.18 -15.19
C ILE A 70 -6.23 10.64 -15.56
N GLY A 71 -5.22 11.40 -16.00
CA GLY A 71 -5.36 12.70 -16.68
C GLY A 71 -5.86 13.87 -15.82
N ASP A 72 -6.77 13.60 -14.90
CA ASP A 72 -7.37 14.55 -13.97
C ASP A 72 -6.66 14.44 -12.61
N ASP A 73 -6.17 15.56 -12.08
CA ASP A 73 -5.55 15.69 -10.77
C ASP A 73 -6.45 16.44 -9.76
N GLY A 74 -7.66 16.85 -10.17
CA GLY A 74 -8.54 17.71 -9.40
C GLY A 74 -9.52 17.00 -8.46
N ASP A 75 -9.79 15.70 -8.65
CA ASP A 75 -10.87 15.01 -7.95
C ASP A 75 -10.41 13.94 -6.94
N GLU A 76 -9.50 14.34 -6.03
CA GLU A 76 -9.06 13.48 -4.92
C GLU A 76 -10.24 13.05 -4.01
N ASN A 77 -11.30 13.86 -3.92
CA ASN A 77 -12.48 13.54 -3.13
C ASN A 77 -13.27 12.38 -3.74
N LEU A 78 -13.54 12.42 -5.05
CA LEU A 78 -14.20 11.32 -5.75
C LEU A 78 -13.40 10.02 -5.67
N LEU A 79 -12.08 10.11 -5.85
CA LEU A 79 -11.20 8.94 -5.69
C LEU A 79 -11.32 8.32 -4.30
N ARG A 80 -11.32 9.16 -3.26
CA ARG A 80 -11.48 8.71 -1.89
C ARG A 80 -12.84 8.07 -1.64
N ASP A 81 -13.91 8.63 -2.20
CA ASP A 81 -15.27 8.08 -2.10
C ASP A 81 -15.38 6.70 -2.79
N LEU A 82 -14.59 6.47 -3.84
CA LEU A 82 -14.46 5.18 -4.51
C LEU A 82 -13.47 4.22 -3.84
N GLY A 83 -12.92 4.59 -2.68
CA GLY A 83 -11.98 3.76 -1.92
C GLY A 83 -10.56 3.72 -2.50
N VAL A 84 -10.20 4.70 -3.33
CA VAL A 84 -8.84 4.87 -3.84
C VAL A 84 -8.04 5.70 -2.83
N GLU A 85 -6.92 5.17 -2.38
CA GLU A 85 -6.07 5.85 -1.40
C GLU A 85 -5.01 6.74 -2.08
N THR A 86 -4.78 7.94 -1.56
CA THR A 86 -3.73 8.82 -2.09
C THR A 86 -2.35 8.49 -1.50
N ILE A 87 -1.37 8.26 -2.37
CA ILE A 87 0.05 8.18 -2.02
C ILE A 87 0.69 9.55 -2.21
N ASN A 88 1.23 10.08 -1.11
CA ASN A 88 2.05 11.28 -1.07
C ASN A 88 3.37 10.99 -0.36
N ARG A 89 4.23 12.00 -0.17
CA ARG A 89 5.55 11.82 0.45
C ARG A 89 5.51 11.40 1.92
N SER A 90 4.38 11.60 2.60
CA SER A 90 4.17 11.21 4.00
C SER A 90 3.35 9.93 4.13
N PHE A 91 3.08 9.21 3.02
CA PHE A 91 2.22 8.04 2.98
C PHE A 91 2.61 7.00 4.03
N ALA A 92 3.89 6.60 4.06
CA ALA A 92 4.39 5.62 5.01
C ALA A 92 4.46 6.13 6.45
N ALA A 93 4.74 7.43 6.65
CA ALA A 93 4.84 8.05 7.97
C ALA A 93 3.50 8.02 8.72
N ARG A 94 2.36 8.11 8.02
CA ARG A 94 1.02 8.02 8.63
C ARG A 94 0.82 6.75 9.45
N LEU A 95 1.46 5.64 9.08
CA LEU A 95 1.37 4.38 9.82
C LEU A 95 2.27 4.35 11.05
N ALA A 96 3.40 5.06 11.01
CA ALA A 96 4.30 5.20 12.15
C ALA A 96 3.67 6.04 13.27
N ASP A 97 2.85 7.04 12.91
CA ASP A 97 2.17 7.95 13.85
C ASP A 97 0.81 7.44 14.37
N ALA A 98 0.20 6.46 13.69
CA ALA A 98 -1.08 5.83 14.08
C ALA A 98 -0.92 4.85 15.25
#